data_AF-A0A6N7ZNK3-F1
#
_entry.id   AF-A0A6N7ZNK3-F1
#
_cell.length_a   1.000
_cell.length_b   1.000
_cell.length_c   1.000
_cell.angle_alpha   90.00
_cell.angle_beta   90.00
_cell.angle_gamma   90.00
#
_symmetry.space_group_name_H-M   'P 1'
#
loop_
_entity.id
_entity.type
_entity.pdbx_description
1 polymer ?
#
loop_
_entity_poly.entity_id
_entity_poly.type
_entity_poly.pdbx_seq_one_letter_code
_entity_poly.pdbx_strand_id
1 'polypeptide(L)'
;MNIDAVVARAVATLPSAAADRFAYEPLEVMRADLSLTVTAVERLAGSRDDGGACDGVSFLEDGVVLYAPTESSRRENFTLAHELGHWLVEHTPGLYDWIIDQPDPGPLLETVCDRIAQRLLLPSSLLDSTLPPRTTLRAHHLVDLYNATQASRPVCAIALAQKLPNLGAVVLINRYTRSVSHSSIRPDPDEGWPRVYPWRGQTLSPTHPMLTLAAGATTSKRVRWTTPWGMYADFYADLFGETNRVIAILSAIDLWGVDAFHAQQQREFDTRPLLTGYCCDADFEIRQYPCSGCQGPTCPRCGRCRCDRQAEREARCAGCFMMFASYLLEDGRCEDCR
;
A
#
# COMPACT_ATOMS: atom_id res chain seq x y z
N MET A 1 -7.84 -12.61 -11.85
CA MET A 1 -6.72 -13.42 -11.28
C MET A 1 -6.53 -13.00 -9.84
N ASN A 2 -6.12 -13.88 -8.91
CA ASN A 2 -5.73 -13.42 -7.56
C ASN A 2 -4.30 -12.88 -7.61
N ILE A 3 -3.99 -11.87 -6.81
CA ILE A 3 -2.67 -11.24 -6.64
C ILE A 3 -1.56 -12.27 -6.48
N ASP A 4 -1.75 -13.36 -5.72
CA ASP A 4 -0.68 -14.36 -5.53
C ASP A 4 -0.30 -15.07 -6.84
N ALA A 5 -1.27 -15.31 -7.72
CA ALA A 5 -1.03 -15.89 -9.03
C ALA A 5 -0.35 -14.88 -9.97
N VAL A 6 -0.69 -13.60 -9.86
CA VAL A 6 -0.05 -12.50 -10.60
C VAL A 6 1.43 -12.39 -10.22
N VAL A 7 1.72 -12.35 -8.92
CA VAL A 7 3.09 -12.29 -8.38
C VAL A 7 3.90 -13.51 -8.80
N ALA A 8 3.32 -14.72 -8.70
CA ALA A 8 4.00 -15.95 -9.12
C ALA A 8 4.33 -15.95 -10.63
N ARG A 9 3.41 -15.47 -11.47
CA ARG A 9 3.63 -15.35 -12.92
C ARG A 9 4.74 -14.35 -13.23
N ALA A 10 4.73 -13.18 -12.60
CA ALA A 10 5.74 -12.15 -12.81
C ALA A 10 7.13 -12.64 -12.41
N VAL A 11 7.27 -13.27 -11.24
CA VAL A 11 8.56 -13.83 -10.77
C VAL A 11 9.03 -14.98 -11.66
N ALA A 12 8.12 -15.79 -12.21
CA ALA A 12 8.46 -16.89 -13.11
C ALA A 12 9.03 -16.44 -14.47
N THR A 13 8.90 -15.15 -14.82
CA THR A 13 9.54 -14.56 -16.01
C THR A 13 11.06 -14.44 -15.84
N LEU A 14 11.55 -14.39 -14.59
CA LEU A 14 12.98 -14.39 -14.31
C LEU A 14 13.59 -15.79 -14.46
N PRO A 15 14.85 -15.90 -14.93
CA PRO A 15 15.62 -17.13 -14.78
C PRO A 15 15.68 -17.54 -13.30
N SER A 16 15.49 -18.82 -12.98
CA SER A 16 15.45 -19.30 -11.59
C SER A 16 16.71 -18.94 -10.80
N ALA A 17 17.88 -19.07 -11.42
CA ALA A 17 19.15 -18.68 -10.82
C ALA A 17 19.24 -17.17 -10.50
N ALA A 18 18.65 -16.31 -11.33
CA ALA A 18 18.60 -14.88 -11.09
C ALA A 18 17.64 -14.55 -9.93
N ALA A 19 16.45 -15.17 -9.91
CA ALA A 19 15.48 -15.00 -8.84
C ALA A 19 16.03 -15.46 -7.47
N ASP A 20 16.74 -16.59 -7.41
CA ASP A 20 17.35 -17.11 -6.19
C ASP A 20 18.51 -16.23 -5.71
N ARG A 21 19.34 -15.74 -6.62
CA ARG A 21 20.49 -14.87 -6.27
C ARG A 21 20.05 -13.46 -5.89
N PHE A 22 18.89 -13.00 -6.37
CA PHE A 22 18.37 -11.66 -6.09
C PHE A 22 18.22 -11.39 -4.58
N ALA A 23 17.89 -12.42 -3.79
CA ALA A 23 17.75 -12.30 -2.33
C ALA A 23 19.06 -11.88 -1.63
N TYR A 24 20.21 -12.07 -2.27
CA TYR A 24 21.53 -11.79 -1.71
C TYR A 24 22.23 -10.63 -2.43
N GLU A 25 22.03 -10.51 -3.74
CA GLU A 25 22.72 -9.55 -4.60
C GLU A 25 21.75 -8.81 -5.56
N PRO A 26 20.78 -8.01 -5.07
CA PRO A 26 19.77 -7.36 -5.91
C PRO A 26 20.36 -6.54 -7.06
N LEU A 27 21.34 -5.68 -6.74
CA LEU A 27 21.95 -4.75 -7.71
C LEU A 27 22.73 -5.49 -8.81
N GLU A 28 23.51 -6.50 -8.43
CA GLU A 28 24.31 -7.28 -9.38
C GLU A 28 23.42 -8.15 -10.26
N VAL A 29 22.34 -8.74 -9.73
CA VAL A 29 21.39 -9.49 -10.56
C VAL A 29 20.73 -8.58 -11.61
N MET A 30 20.26 -7.39 -11.22
CA MET A 30 19.64 -6.47 -12.18
C MET A 30 20.62 -6.05 -13.29
N ARG A 31 21.88 -5.80 -12.97
CA ARG A 31 22.90 -5.36 -13.94
C ARG A 31 23.44 -6.50 -14.79
N ALA A 32 23.87 -7.59 -14.16
CA ALA A 32 24.62 -8.66 -14.82
C ALA A 32 23.70 -9.71 -15.46
N ASP A 33 22.60 -10.08 -14.79
CA ASP A 33 21.72 -11.15 -15.29
C ASP A 33 20.60 -10.60 -16.16
N LEU A 34 20.05 -9.44 -15.78
CA LEU A 34 18.91 -8.83 -16.48
C LEU A 34 19.32 -7.72 -17.45
N SER A 35 20.61 -7.36 -17.50
CA SER A 35 21.15 -6.31 -18.37
C SER A 35 20.44 -4.95 -18.21
N LEU A 36 19.91 -4.66 -17.02
CA LEU A 36 19.26 -3.38 -16.72
C LEU A 36 20.30 -2.31 -16.35
N THR A 37 20.03 -1.08 -16.77
CA THR A 37 20.83 0.08 -16.40
C THR A 37 20.37 0.60 -15.04
N VAL A 38 21.00 0.14 -13.96
CA VAL A 38 20.65 0.55 -12.60
C VAL A 38 21.64 1.60 -12.08
N THR A 39 21.15 2.79 -11.72
CA THR A 39 21.98 3.94 -11.32
C THR A 39 21.52 4.56 -10.01
N ALA A 40 22.46 4.79 -9.09
CA ALA A 40 22.21 5.53 -7.87
C ALA A 40 22.13 7.04 -8.16
N VAL A 41 21.11 7.73 -7.64
CA VAL A 41 20.90 9.16 -7.81
C VAL A 41 20.64 9.82 -6.46
N GLU A 42 21.65 10.47 -5.91
CA GLU A 42 21.57 11.13 -4.60
C GLU A 42 20.49 12.23 -4.53
N ARG A 43 20.20 12.89 -5.66
CA ARG A 43 19.18 13.95 -5.74
C ARG A 43 17.74 13.45 -5.55
N LEU A 44 17.49 12.14 -5.63
CA LEU A 44 16.18 11.56 -5.29
C LEU A 44 15.95 11.49 -3.77
N ALA A 45 16.99 11.62 -2.94
CA ALA A 45 16.85 11.62 -1.48
C ALA A 45 16.22 12.92 -0.93
N GLY A 46 16.07 13.96 -1.76
CA GLY A 46 15.38 15.21 -1.42
C GLY A 46 13.88 15.13 -1.76
N SER A 47 13.03 15.04 -0.73
CA SER A 47 11.57 14.96 -0.85
C SER A 47 10.94 16.18 -1.57
N ARG A 48 9.93 15.95 -2.42
CA ARG A 48 8.92 16.96 -2.77
C ARG A 48 7.85 17.05 -1.68
N ASP A 49 7.23 18.22 -1.54
CA ASP A 49 6.23 18.57 -0.51
C ASP A 49 4.88 17.80 -0.58
N ASP A 50 4.68 16.92 -1.58
CA ASP A 50 3.42 16.19 -1.79
C ASP A 50 3.41 14.76 -1.21
N GLY A 51 4.02 14.55 -0.05
CA GLY A 51 3.68 13.40 0.82
C GLY A 51 4.14 12.00 0.37
N GLY A 52 5.04 11.88 -0.61
CA GLY A 52 5.66 10.62 -1.01
C GLY A 52 7.14 10.79 -1.30
N ALA A 53 8.02 10.27 -0.42
CA ALA A 53 9.42 10.07 -0.80
C ALA A 53 9.47 8.87 -1.76
N CYS A 54 9.51 9.13 -3.07
CA CYS A 54 9.85 8.12 -4.06
C CYS A 54 11.36 7.87 -3.94
N ASP A 55 11.75 6.80 -3.25
CA ASP A 55 13.16 6.44 -3.11
C ASP A 55 13.73 5.85 -4.43
N GLY A 56 12.89 5.64 -5.45
CA GLY A 56 13.28 5.14 -6.76
C GLY A 56 12.30 5.54 -7.86
N VAL A 57 12.75 5.42 -9.11
CA VAL A 57 11.96 5.59 -10.33
C VAL A 57 12.54 4.65 -11.39
N SER A 58 11.69 3.87 -12.06
CA SER A 58 12.04 3.11 -13.26
C SER A 58 11.52 3.81 -14.52
N PHE A 59 12.34 3.80 -15.57
CA PHE A 59 11.94 4.14 -16.94
C PHE A 59 11.85 2.83 -17.71
N LEU A 60 10.62 2.35 -17.81
CA LEU A 60 10.32 0.96 -18.13
C LEU A 60 10.66 0.59 -19.58
N GLU A 61 10.47 1.53 -20.53
CA GLU A 61 10.80 1.36 -21.95
C GLU A 61 12.31 1.31 -22.22
N ASP A 62 13.13 1.93 -21.37
CA ASP A 62 14.58 2.07 -21.56
C ASP A 62 15.40 1.05 -20.73
N GLY A 63 14.74 0.24 -19.89
CA GLY A 63 15.43 -0.68 -18.97
C GLY A 63 16.30 0.05 -17.93
N VAL A 64 15.94 1.29 -17.59
CA VAL A 64 16.69 2.14 -16.65
C VAL A 64 15.98 2.16 -15.30
N VAL A 65 16.72 1.89 -14.22
CA VAL A 65 16.24 2.00 -12.84
C VAL A 65 17.11 3.01 -12.08
N LEU A 66 16.48 4.06 -11.57
CA LEU A 66 17.12 5.04 -10.70
C LEU A 66 16.69 4.80 -9.26
N TYR A 67 17.64 4.86 -8.32
CA TYR A 67 17.33 4.72 -6.89
C TYR A 67 18.14 5.70 -6.05
N ALA A 68 17.57 6.11 -4.92
CA ALA A 68 18.27 6.84 -3.88
C ALA A 68 19.04 5.83 -3.01
N PRO A 69 20.39 5.88 -2.97
CA PRO A 69 21.16 5.02 -2.09
C PRO A 69 20.85 5.34 -0.64
N THR A 70 20.78 4.32 0.21
CA THR A 70 20.51 4.52 1.64
C THR A 70 21.67 4.09 2.49
N GLU A 71 22.49 5.05 2.93
CA GLU A 71 23.59 4.77 3.84
C GLU A 71 23.07 4.13 5.14
N SER A 72 23.70 3.03 5.56
CA SER A 72 23.37 2.29 6.79
C SER A 72 21.97 1.65 6.84
N SER A 73 21.29 1.48 5.69
CA SER A 73 19.96 0.87 5.59
C SER A 73 19.86 -0.06 4.38
N ARG A 74 19.05 -1.11 4.49
CA ARG A 74 18.72 -2.01 3.36
C ARG A 74 17.47 -1.56 2.61
N ARG A 75 17.15 -0.27 2.66
CA ARG A 75 15.93 0.28 2.04
C ARG A 75 16.07 0.31 0.53
N GLU A 76 17.28 0.58 0.03
CA GLU A 76 17.61 0.49 -1.40
C GLU A 76 17.29 -0.90 -1.99
N ASN A 77 17.52 -2.00 -1.26
CA ASN A 77 17.18 -3.34 -1.76
C ASN A 77 15.69 -3.48 -2.04
N PHE A 78 14.83 -2.90 -1.18
CA PHE A 78 13.40 -2.88 -1.43
C PHE A 78 13.04 -2.02 -2.64
N THR A 79 13.62 -0.83 -2.75
CA THR A 79 13.44 0.04 -3.91
C THR A 79 13.81 -0.70 -5.20
N LEU A 80 15.01 -1.28 -5.27
CA LEU A 80 15.46 -2.07 -6.42
C LEU A 80 14.50 -3.21 -6.78
N ALA A 81 14.04 -3.95 -5.78
CA ALA A 81 13.11 -5.06 -5.97
C ALA A 81 11.71 -4.59 -6.39
N HIS A 82 11.26 -3.44 -5.89
CA HIS A 82 9.97 -2.82 -6.22
C HIS A 82 9.97 -2.30 -7.66
N GLU A 83 11.03 -1.60 -8.07
CA GLU A 83 11.21 -1.14 -9.45
C GLU A 83 11.37 -2.32 -10.43
N LEU A 84 12.08 -3.38 -10.04
CA LEU A 84 12.08 -4.63 -10.82
C LEU A 84 10.67 -5.23 -10.92
N GLY A 85 9.85 -5.07 -9.88
CA GLY A 85 8.43 -5.43 -9.91
C GLY A 85 7.67 -4.73 -11.03
N HIS A 86 7.83 -3.41 -11.18
CA HIS A 86 7.23 -2.67 -12.29
C HIS A 86 7.71 -3.18 -13.65
N TRP A 87 9.02 -3.37 -13.80
CA TRP A 87 9.59 -3.91 -15.03
C TRP A 87 9.02 -5.29 -15.37
N LEU A 88 8.94 -6.20 -14.39
CA LEU A 88 8.36 -7.53 -14.58
C LEU A 88 6.88 -7.50 -14.94
N VAL A 89 6.12 -6.58 -14.35
CA VAL A 89 4.69 -6.44 -14.64
C VAL A 89 4.48 -6.09 -16.11
N GLU A 90 5.25 -5.16 -16.64
CA GLU A 90 5.18 -4.72 -18.04
C GLU A 90 5.66 -5.82 -19.00
N HIS A 91 6.72 -6.54 -18.63
CA HIS A 91 7.31 -7.56 -19.49
C HIS A 91 6.63 -8.94 -19.38
N THR A 92 5.66 -9.10 -18.48
CA THR A 92 4.89 -10.34 -18.35
C THR A 92 3.60 -10.25 -19.19
N PRO A 93 3.42 -11.11 -20.22
CA PRO A 93 2.30 -11.01 -21.14
C PRO A 93 0.92 -10.96 -20.46
N GLY A 94 0.17 -9.91 -20.77
CA GLY A 94 -1.20 -9.67 -20.32
C GLY A 94 -1.34 -9.36 -18.83
N LEU A 95 -0.23 -9.13 -18.10
CA LEU A 95 -0.29 -8.85 -16.66
C LEU A 95 -0.58 -7.37 -16.39
N TYR A 96 0.07 -6.46 -17.12
CA TYR A 96 -0.22 -5.03 -17.05
C TYR A 96 -1.65 -4.70 -17.50
N ASP A 97 -2.10 -5.27 -18.62
CA ASP A 97 -3.50 -5.13 -19.10
C ASP A 97 -4.50 -5.58 -18.03
N TRP A 98 -4.25 -6.74 -17.41
CA TRP A 98 -5.10 -7.24 -16.34
C TRP A 98 -5.17 -6.28 -15.14
N ILE A 99 -4.05 -5.63 -14.77
CA ILE A 99 -4.02 -4.65 -13.67
C ILE A 99 -4.82 -3.41 -14.04
N ILE A 100 -4.67 -2.88 -15.26
CA ILE A 100 -5.41 -1.70 -15.73
C ILE A 100 -6.92 -1.94 -15.73
N ASP A 101 -7.36 -3.17 -16.03
CA ASP A 101 -8.76 -3.56 -16.02
C ASP A 101 -9.36 -3.67 -14.59
N GLN A 102 -8.58 -3.44 -13.53
CA GLN A 102 -9.07 -3.52 -12.16
C GLN A 102 -9.68 -2.20 -11.67
N PRO A 103 -10.57 -2.23 -10.66
CA PRO A 103 -11.25 -1.02 -10.15
C PRO A 103 -10.32 0.08 -9.60
N ASP A 104 -9.12 -0.29 -9.15
CA ASP A 104 -8.15 0.64 -8.57
C ASP A 104 -6.73 0.26 -9.01
N PRO A 105 -6.39 0.50 -10.29
CA PRO A 105 -5.23 -0.13 -10.94
C PRO A 105 -3.90 0.38 -10.38
N GLY A 106 -3.82 1.65 -9.98
CA GLY A 106 -2.61 2.25 -9.40
C GLY A 106 -2.24 1.61 -8.06
N PRO A 107 -3.08 1.71 -7.02
CA PRO A 107 -2.85 1.05 -5.73
C PRO A 107 -2.67 -0.48 -5.84
N LEU A 108 -3.34 -1.12 -6.80
CA LEU A 108 -3.11 -2.53 -7.08
C LEU A 108 -1.72 -2.79 -7.65
N LEU A 109 -1.25 -2.00 -8.63
CA LEU A 109 0.08 -2.11 -9.20
C LEU A 109 1.14 -2.01 -8.10
N GLU A 110 1.06 -0.97 -7.27
CA GLU A 110 1.95 -0.79 -6.12
C GLU A 110 1.92 -2.01 -5.18
N THR A 111 0.74 -2.54 -4.90
CA THR A 111 0.57 -3.74 -4.08
C THR A 111 1.21 -4.97 -4.73
N VAL A 112 1.10 -5.13 -6.04
CA VAL A 112 1.72 -6.23 -6.79
C VAL A 112 3.24 -6.08 -6.77
N CYS A 113 3.78 -4.88 -7.03
CA CYS A 113 5.21 -4.58 -6.98
C CYS A 113 5.80 -4.84 -5.59
N ASP A 114 5.12 -4.40 -4.53
CA ASP A 114 5.51 -4.68 -3.13
C ASP A 114 5.59 -6.19 -2.83
N ARG A 115 4.64 -6.98 -3.37
CA ARG A 115 4.65 -8.43 -3.19
C ARG A 115 5.71 -9.13 -4.03
N ILE A 116 5.98 -8.65 -5.25
CA ILE A 116 7.11 -9.14 -6.06
C ILE A 116 8.41 -8.85 -5.32
N ALA A 117 8.60 -7.62 -4.85
CA ALA A 117 9.77 -7.21 -4.07
C ALA A 117 9.97 -8.10 -2.84
N GLN A 118 8.89 -8.34 -2.09
CA GLN A 118 8.91 -9.25 -0.95
C GLN A 118 9.29 -10.68 -1.36
N ARG A 119 8.74 -11.19 -2.46
CA ARG A 119 9.00 -12.56 -2.94
C ARG A 119 10.46 -12.76 -3.37
N LEU A 120 11.04 -11.75 -4.01
CA LEU A 120 12.43 -11.77 -4.49
C LEU A 120 13.43 -11.66 -3.34
N LEU A 121 13.17 -10.78 -2.36
CA LEU A 121 14.05 -10.57 -1.22
C LEU A 121 13.88 -11.60 -0.11
N LEU A 122 12.70 -12.24 -0.02
CA LEU A 122 12.36 -13.27 0.96
C LEU A 122 11.73 -14.51 0.28
N PRO A 123 12.54 -15.34 -0.40
CA PRO A 123 12.10 -16.63 -0.92
C PRO A 123 11.46 -17.51 0.18
N SER A 124 10.57 -18.43 -0.23
CA SER A 124 9.83 -19.30 0.70
C SER A 124 10.75 -20.07 1.64
N SER A 125 11.88 -20.58 1.12
CA SER A 125 12.87 -21.32 1.89
C SER A 125 13.41 -20.50 3.07
N LEU A 126 13.74 -19.22 2.87
CA LEU A 126 14.19 -18.31 3.94
C LEU A 126 13.08 -17.95 4.91
N LEU A 127 11.85 -17.75 4.42
CA LEU A 127 10.70 -17.50 5.29
C LEU A 127 10.40 -18.70 6.19
N ASP A 128 10.46 -19.91 5.64
CA ASP A 128 10.13 -21.13 6.38
C ASP A 128 11.27 -21.57 7.32
N SER A 129 12.53 -21.24 7.00
CA SER A 129 13.65 -21.49 7.91
C SER A 129 13.75 -20.47 9.06
N THR A 130 13.23 -19.26 8.87
CA THR A 130 13.41 -18.15 9.83
C THR A 130 12.17 -17.86 10.65
N LEU A 131 10.98 -17.88 10.04
CA LEU A 131 9.74 -17.56 10.75
C LEU A 131 9.09 -18.82 11.31
N PRO A 132 8.64 -18.78 12.57
CA PRO A 132 7.94 -19.91 13.14
C PRO A 132 6.53 -20.07 12.53
N PRO A 133 5.80 -21.12 12.92
CA PRO A 133 4.40 -21.29 12.53
C PRO A 133 3.54 -20.05 12.85
N ARG A 134 2.46 -19.87 12.08
CA ARG A 134 1.58 -18.68 12.17
C ARG A 134 1.00 -18.46 13.57
N THR A 135 0.77 -19.55 14.31
CA THR A 135 0.21 -19.53 15.68
C THR A 135 1.16 -18.99 16.74
N THR A 136 2.46 -18.92 16.44
CA THR A 136 3.49 -18.49 17.40
C THR A 136 4.17 -17.18 17.00
N LEU A 137 3.65 -16.47 16.00
CA LEU A 137 4.23 -15.20 15.54
C LEU A 137 4.34 -14.17 16.68
N ARG A 138 5.43 -13.39 16.65
CA ARG A 138 5.79 -12.32 17.58
C ARG A 138 6.48 -11.19 16.81
N ALA A 139 6.39 -9.97 17.32
CA ALA A 139 6.94 -8.78 16.72
C ALA A 139 8.47 -8.84 16.53
N HIS A 140 9.19 -9.49 17.45
CA HIS A 140 10.63 -9.64 17.35
C HIS A 140 11.07 -10.49 16.15
N HIS A 141 10.21 -11.38 15.62
CA HIS A 141 10.54 -12.16 14.42
C HIS A 141 10.75 -11.29 13.18
N LEU A 142 10.25 -10.04 13.17
CA LEU A 142 10.60 -9.09 12.12
C LEU A 142 12.10 -8.77 12.15
N VAL A 143 12.66 -8.63 13.34
CA VAL A 143 14.08 -8.35 13.56
C VAL A 143 14.92 -9.58 13.23
N ASP A 144 14.46 -10.78 13.59
CA ASP A 144 15.14 -12.02 13.22
C ASP A 144 15.20 -12.18 11.70
N LEU A 145 14.08 -11.93 11.01
CA LEU A 145 14.01 -11.97 9.55
C LEU A 145 14.89 -10.91 8.89
N TYR A 146 14.88 -9.69 9.43
CA TYR A 146 15.77 -8.63 8.97
C TYR A 146 17.23 -9.03 9.16
N ASN A 147 17.62 -9.55 10.33
CA ASN A 147 19.02 -9.91 10.59
C ASN A 147 19.50 -11.10 9.74
N ALA A 148 18.62 -12.05 9.42
CA ALA A 148 18.95 -13.24 8.63
C ALA A 148 19.00 -13.01 7.12
N THR A 149 18.54 -11.86 6.61
CA THR A 149 18.34 -11.63 5.17
C THR A 149 18.86 -10.26 4.72
N GLN A 150 18.93 -10.03 3.40
CA GLN A 150 19.18 -8.69 2.84
C GLN A 150 17.91 -7.84 2.72
N ALA A 151 16.76 -8.34 3.20
CA ALA A 151 15.51 -7.64 3.11
C ALA A 151 15.48 -6.37 3.98
N SER A 152 14.70 -5.39 3.53
CA SER A 152 14.39 -4.21 4.33
C SER A 152 13.38 -4.53 5.44
N ARG A 153 13.28 -3.68 6.45
CA ARG A 153 12.23 -3.81 7.49
C ARG A 153 10.80 -3.77 6.89
N PRO A 154 10.48 -2.86 5.94
CA PRO A 154 9.21 -2.90 5.20
C PRO A 154 8.90 -4.25 4.54
N VAL A 155 9.89 -4.85 3.86
CA VAL A 155 9.73 -6.17 3.23
C VAL A 155 9.44 -7.25 4.26
N CYS A 156 10.17 -7.24 5.38
CA CYS A 156 9.91 -8.15 6.49
C CYS A 156 8.50 -7.95 7.09
N ALA A 157 8.04 -6.70 7.19
CA ALA A 157 6.69 -6.39 7.67
C ALA A 157 5.59 -6.93 6.73
N ILE A 158 5.77 -6.80 5.41
CA ILE A 158 4.85 -7.37 4.41
C ILE A 158 4.78 -8.89 4.59
N ALA A 159 5.94 -9.55 4.69
CA ALA A 159 6.00 -11.01 4.86
C ALA A 159 5.32 -11.50 6.16
N LEU A 160 5.58 -10.82 7.29
CA LEU A 160 4.92 -11.14 8.55
C LEU A 160 3.41 -10.92 8.49
N ALA A 161 2.95 -9.82 7.90
CA ALA A 161 1.53 -9.51 7.76
C ALA A 161 0.80 -10.60 6.94
N GLN A 162 1.42 -11.08 5.86
CA GLN A 162 0.86 -12.16 5.04
C GLN A 162 0.77 -13.51 5.76
N LYS A 163 1.62 -13.77 6.76
CA LYS A 163 1.51 -14.96 7.62
C LYS A 163 0.40 -14.84 8.68
N LEU A 164 -0.20 -13.68 8.91
CA LEU A 164 -1.29 -13.57 9.88
C LEU A 164 -2.51 -14.40 9.46
N PRO A 165 -3.16 -15.11 10.39
CA PRO A 165 -4.28 -16.01 10.08
C PRO A 165 -5.60 -15.28 9.77
N ASN A 166 -5.76 -14.05 10.26
CA ASN A 166 -6.97 -13.23 10.09
C ASN A 166 -6.57 -11.75 9.91
N LEU A 167 -7.53 -10.82 9.92
CA LEU A 167 -7.32 -9.39 9.90
C LEU A 167 -6.23 -8.98 10.91
N GLY A 168 -5.24 -8.25 10.42
CA GLY A 168 -4.17 -7.74 11.24
C GLY A 168 -3.26 -6.79 10.50
N ALA A 169 -2.25 -6.29 11.20
CA ALA A 169 -1.29 -5.35 10.64
C ALA A 169 0.08 -5.55 11.28
N VAL A 170 1.14 -5.32 10.51
CA VAL A 170 2.48 -5.13 11.05
C VAL A 170 2.86 -3.67 10.86
N VAL A 171 3.19 -2.99 11.96
CA VAL A 171 3.49 -1.55 11.96
C VAL A 171 4.87 -1.26 12.52
N LEU A 172 5.56 -0.31 11.89
CA LEU A 172 6.82 0.24 12.35
C LEU A 172 6.58 1.68 12.79
N ILE A 173 6.71 1.96 14.08
CA ILE A 173 6.44 3.28 14.66
C ILE A 173 7.77 3.94 15.02
N ASN A 174 8.07 5.10 14.48
CA ASN A 174 9.24 5.88 14.86
C ASN A 174 8.98 6.55 16.23
N ARG A 175 9.89 6.34 17.19
CA ARG A 175 9.72 6.88 18.55
C ARG A 175 9.89 8.38 18.64
N TYR A 176 10.76 8.97 17.81
CA TYR A 176 11.06 10.39 17.84
C TYR A 176 9.92 11.22 17.24
N THR A 177 9.43 10.82 16.06
CA THR A 177 8.32 11.50 15.40
C THR A 177 6.95 11.04 15.90
N ARG A 178 6.91 9.90 16.61
CA ARG A 178 5.69 9.18 17.03
C ARG A 178 4.81 8.76 15.86
N SER A 179 5.35 8.77 14.65
CA SER A 179 4.59 8.44 13.43
C SER A 179 4.79 7.00 13.02
N VAL A 180 3.74 6.42 12.43
CA VAL A 180 3.82 5.14 11.72
C VAL A 180 4.67 5.34 10.47
N SER A 181 5.91 4.87 10.53
CA SER A 181 6.85 4.92 9.40
C SER A 181 6.52 3.90 8.30
N HIS A 182 5.93 2.77 8.66
CA HIS A 182 5.48 1.72 7.74
C HIS A 182 4.28 0.97 8.31
N SER A 183 3.38 0.51 7.44
CA SER A 183 2.23 -0.31 7.80
C SER A 183 1.96 -1.34 6.71
N SER A 184 1.85 -2.61 7.08
CA SER A 184 1.46 -3.70 6.18
C SER A 184 0.22 -4.38 6.74
N ILE A 185 -0.89 -4.25 6.02
CA ILE A 185 -2.20 -4.75 6.45
C ILE A 185 -2.47 -6.11 5.81
N ARG A 186 -2.98 -7.05 6.60
CA ARG A 186 -3.65 -8.25 6.14
C ARG A 186 -5.16 -8.00 6.27
N PRO A 187 -5.90 -7.79 5.17
CA PRO A 187 -7.36 -7.68 5.22
C PRO A 187 -7.98 -8.95 5.80
N ASP A 188 -9.21 -8.83 6.28
CA ASP A 188 -10.00 -10.01 6.64
C ASP A 188 -10.24 -10.86 5.38
N PRO A 189 -10.09 -12.20 5.47
CA PRO A 189 -10.26 -13.08 4.31
C PRO A 189 -11.69 -13.07 3.74
N ASP A 190 -12.69 -12.81 4.57
CA ASP A 190 -14.10 -12.90 4.19
C ASP A 190 -14.72 -11.50 4.01
N GLU A 191 -14.47 -10.59 4.96
CA GLU A 191 -15.06 -9.24 4.99
C GLU A 191 -14.21 -8.18 4.28
N GLY A 192 -12.94 -8.49 3.98
CA GLY A 192 -12.03 -7.60 3.26
C GLY A 192 -11.40 -6.51 4.12
N TRP A 193 -11.32 -5.28 3.59
CA TRP A 193 -10.57 -4.19 4.23
C TRP A 193 -11.32 -3.60 5.43
N PRO A 194 -10.65 -3.41 6.58
CA PRO A 194 -11.26 -2.74 7.73
C PRO A 194 -11.41 -1.24 7.48
N ARG A 195 -12.38 -0.59 8.14
CA ARG A 195 -12.47 0.90 8.16
C ARG A 195 -11.42 1.56 9.06
N VAL A 196 -11.00 0.86 10.11
CA VAL A 196 -10.00 1.34 11.07
C VAL A 196 -8.78 0.44 11.03
N TYR A 197 -7.65 1.02 10.62
CA TYR A 197 -6.36 0.35 10.57
C TYR A 197 -5.23 1.39 10.73
N PRO A 198 -4.00 0.95 11.04
CA PRO A 198 -2.86 1.84 11.13
C PRO A 198 -2.42 2.36 9.77
N TRP A 199 -2.52 3.68 9.57
CA TRP A 199 -2.08 4.34 8.36
C TRP A 199 -0.61 4.71 8.45
N ARG A 200 0.13 4.56 7.34
CA ARG A 200 1.46 5.17 7.22
C ARG A 200 1.32 6.70 7.37
N GLY A 201 2.27 7.31 8.07
CA GLY A 201 2.27 8.75 8.38
C GLY A 201 1.40 9.13 9.58
N GLN A 202 0.55 8.24 10.09
CA GLN A 202 -0.28 8.54 11.25
C GLN A 202 0.57 8.77 12.50
N THR A 203 0.34 9.89 13.20
CA THR A 203 1.03 10.24 14.44
C THR A 203 0.25 9.75 15.65
N LEU A 204 0.94 9.05 16.56
CA LEU A 204 0.37 8.57 17.82
C LEU A 204 0.41 9.66 18.89
N SER A 205 -0.60 9.64 19.77
CA SER A 205 -0.61 10.44 21.00
C SER A 205 0.67 10.17 21.82
N PRO A 206 1.28 11.16 22.48
CA PRO A 206 2.44 10.95 23.35
C PRO A 206 2.18 9.91 24.46
N THR A 207 0.94 9.77 24.90
CA THR A 207 0.52 8.81 25.93
C THR A 207 0.15 7.44 25.37
N HIS A 208 0.34 7.20 24.06
CA HIS A 208 -0.06 5.94 23.44
C HIS A 208 0.69 4.76 24.08
N PRO A 209 0.01 3.68 24.50
CA PRO A 209 0.63 2.62 25.30
C PRO A 209 1.73 1.81 24.59
N MET A 210 1.92 2.01 23.29
CA MET A 210 3.01 1.40 22.51
C MET A 210 4.31 2.19 22.63
N LEU A 211 4.24 3.51 22.86
CA LEU A 211 5.43 4.37 22.91
C LEU A 211 6.21 4.24 24.23
N THR A 212 5.58 3.69 25.27
CA THR A 212 6.18 3.53 26.60
C THR A 212 7.01 2.26 26.76
N LEU A 213 7.04 1.38 25.75
CA LEU A 213 7.79 0.13 25.81
C LEU A 213 9.31 0.42 25.79
N ALA A 214 10.09 -0.17 26.70
CA ALA A 214 11.54 -0.01 26.70
C ALA A 214 12.22 -0.66 25.48
N ALA A 215 13.42 -0.21 25.13
CA ALA A 215 14.22 -0.89 24.10
C ALA A 215 14.62 -2.30 24.58
N GLY A 216 14.56 -3.28 23.69
CA GLY A 216 14.76 -4.71 23.97
C GLY A 216 13.56 -5.40 24.63
N ALA A 217 12.56 -4.67 25.10
CA ALA A 217 11.41 -5.25 25.77
C ALA A 217 10.35 -5.77 24.78
N THR A 218 9.69 -6.86 25.18
CA THR A 218 8.52 -7.43 24.51
C THR A 218 7.29 -7.36 25.40
N THR A 219 6.11 -7.14 24.83
CA THR A 219 4.85 -7.31 25.56
C THR A 219 3.71 -7.62 24.60
N SER A 220 2.76 -8.44 25.05
CA SER A 220 1.47 -8.60 24.36
C SER A 220 0.37 -7.94 25.20
N LYS A 221 -0.54 -7.20 24.56
CA LYS A 221 -1.61 -6.44 25.24
C LYS A 221 -2.72 -6.05 24.28
N ARG A 222 -3.87 -5.64 24.81
CA ARG A 222 -4.90 -4.97 24.03
C ARG A 222 -4.54 -3.50 23.84
N VAL A 223 -4.71 -3.00 22.62
CA VAL A 223 -4.48 -1.60 22.25
C VAL A 223 -5.69 -1.06 21.49
N ARG A 224 -6.04 0.20 21.74
CA ARG A 224 -7.02 0.91 20.93
C ARG A 224 -6.30 1.66 19.84
N TRP A 225 -6.67 1.40 18.59
CA TRP A 225 -6.24 2.23 17.47
C TRP A 225 -7.32 3.25 17.14
N THR A 226 -6.96 4.52 17.06
CA THR A 226 -7.88 5.62 16.74
C THR A 226 -7.39 6.35 15.51
N THR A 227 -8.24 6.55 14.50
CA THR A 227 -7.90 7.32 13.29
C THR A 227 -7.87 8.83 13.60
N PRO A 228 -7.24 9.67 12.74
CA PRO A 228 -7.23 11.12 12.93
C PRO A 228 -8.63 11.76 13.01
N TRP A 229 -9.64 11.13 12.39
CA TRP A 229 -11.04 11.56 12.38
C TRP A 229 -11.90 10.90 13.47
N GLY A 230 -11.28 10.27 14.47
CA GLY A 230 -11.95 9.85 15.71
C GLY A 230 -12.64 8.48 15.68
N MET A 231 -12.60 7.74 14.57
CA MET A 231 -13.03 6.33 14.57
C MET A 231 -11.99 5.49 15.32
N TYR A 232 -12.42 4.41 15.95
CA TYR A 232 -11.51 3.52 16.67
C TYR A 232 -11.87 2.05 16.54
N ALA A 233 -10.87 1.21 16.74
CA ALA A 233 -11.03 -0.24 16.88
C ALA A 233 -9.98 -0.76 17.87
N ASP A 234 -10.35 -1.72 18.69
CA ASP A 234 -9.40 -2.38 19.58
C ASP A 234 -8.70 -3.51 18.82
N PHE A 235 -7.42 -3.74 19.11
CA PHE A 235 -6.62 -4.83 18.56
C PHE A 235 -5.91 -5.54 19.70
N TYR A 236 -5.71 -6.83 19.55
CA TYR A 236 -4.65 -7.51 20.28
C TYR A 236 -3.33 -7.11 19.62
N ALA A 237 -2.31 -6.83 20.42
CA ALA A 237 -1.01 -6.43 19.92
C ALA A 237 0.11 -7.20 20.60
N ASP A 238 1.07 -7.65 19.81
CA ASP A 238 2.39 -8.04 20.28
C ASP A 238 3.41 -6.99 19.87
N LEU A 239 4.23 -6.55 20.82
CA LEU A 239 5.11 -5.40 20.70
C LEU A 239 6.55 -5.81 20.94
N PHE A 240 7.47 -5.23 20.16
CA PHE A 240 8.90 -5.27 20.40
C PHE A 240 9.48 -3.86 20.32
N GLY A 241 10.20 -3.44 21.36
CA GLY A 241 10.83 -2.13 21.41
C GLY A 241 12.26 -2.16 20.87
N GLU A 242 12.57 -1.35 19.86
CA GLU A 242 13.96 -0.97 19.52
C GLU A 242 14.25 0.43 20.08
N THR A 243 15.51 0.90 20.01
CA THR A 243 15.91 2.23 20.50
C THR A 243 15.20 3.37 19.78
N ASN A 244 15.08 3.29 18.45
CA ASN A 244 14.49 4.35 17.62
C ASN A 244 13.06 4.07 17.15
N ARG A 245 12.55 2.86 17.37
CA ARG A 245 11.23 2.44 16.88
C ARG A 245 10.55 1.42 17.77
N VAL A 246 9.26 1.24 17.54
CA VAL A 246 8.47 0.13 18.08
C VAL A 246 7.97 -0.68 16.89
N ILE A 247 8.18 -1.98 16.94
CA ILE A 247 7.60 -2.94 16.01
C ILE A 247 6.36 -3.51 16.69
N ALA A 248 5.23 -3.54 15.98
CA ALA A 248 4.04 -4.15 16.51
C ALA A 248 3.32 -4.99 15.48
N ILE A 249 2.81 -6.13 15.93
CA ILE A 249 1.83 -6.95 15.22
C ILE A 249 0.49 -6.67 15.88
N LEU A 250 -0.44 -6.12 15.13
CA LEU A 250 -1.85 -5.97 15.51
C LEU A 250 -2.64 -7.13 14.93
N SER A 251 -3.54 -7.70 15.71
CA SER A 251 -4.43 -8.79 15.30
C SER A 251 -5.85 -8.51 15.77
N ALA A 252 -6.81 -8.81 14.91
CA ALA A 252 -8.22 -8.72 15.25
C ALA A 252 -8.66 -9.78 16.28
N ILE A 253 -7.95 -10.91 16.30
CA ILE A 253 -8.15 -12.04 17.22
C ILE A 253 -6.98 -12.16 18.19
N ASP A 254 -7.22 -12.78 19.36
CA ASP A 254 -6.21 -12.94 20.40
C ASP A 254 -5.27 -14.12 20.10
N LEU A 255 -4.19 -13.84 19.37
CA LEU A 255 -3.15 -14.83 19.06
C LEU A 255 -2.24 -15.15 20.26
N TRP A 256 -2.29 -14.33 21.31
CA TRP A 256 -1.28 -14.31 22.37
C TRP A 256 -1.85 -14.62 23.76
N GLY A 257 -3.15 -14.91 23.85
CA GLY A 257 -3.82 -15.19 25.12
C GLY A 257 -3.78 -13.99 26.07
N VAL A 258 -3.94 -12.79 25.54
CA VAL A 258 -3.97 -11.53 26.30
C VAL A 258 -5.21 -11.48 27.21
N ASP A 259 -6.37 -11.85 26.68
CA ASP A 259 -7.63 -11.81 27.43
C ASP A 259 -8.07 -13.24 27.79
N ALA A 260 -8.56 -13.43 29.03
CA ALA A 260 -9.21 -14.68 29.43
C ALA A 260 -10.65 -14.80 28.89
N PHE A 261 -11.26 -13.67 28.52
CA PHE A 261 -12.61 -13.60 27.95
C PHE A 261 -12.60 -12.76 26.67
N HIS A 262 -13.01 -13.38 25.57
CA HIS A 262 -13.05 -12.76 24.25
C HIS A 262 -14.46 -12.25 23.95
N ALA A 263 -14.74 -11.01 24.34
CA ALA A 263 -15.95 -10.33 23.88
C ALA A 263 -15.92 -10.20 22.35
N GLN A 264 -16.99 -10.60 21.66
CA GLN A 264 -17.13 -10.34 20.23
C GLN A 264 -17.14 -8.82 20.01
N GLN A 265 -16.09 -8.32 19.37
CA GLN A 265 -16.05 -6.93 18.92
C GLN A 265 -16.60 -6.86 17.51
N GLN A 266 -17.67 -6.10 17.34
CA GLN A 266 -18.16 -5.77 16.01
C GLN A 266 -17.16 -4.82 15.35
N ARG A 267 -16.58 -5.23 14.22
CA ARG A 267 -15.71 -4.40 13.40
C ARG A 267 -16.47 -3.90 12.19
N GLU A 268 -16.22 -2.65 11.82
CA GLU A 268 -16.72 -2.11 10.56
C GLU A 268 -15.72 -2.34 9.45
N PHE A 269 -16.22 -2.88 8.34
CA PHE A 269 -15.47 -3.11 7.12
C PHE A 269 -15.87 -2.10 6.05
N ASP A 270 -15.04 -1.99 5.03
CA ASP A 270 -15.33 -1.15 3.89
C ASP A 270 -16.50 -1.74 3.07
N THR A 271 -17.68 -1.18 3.30
CA THR A 271 -18.93 -1.55 2.64
C THR A 271 -19.23 -0.70 1.41
N ARG A 272 -18.29 0.11 0.92
CA ARG A 272 -18.51 0.94 -0.27
C ARG A 272 -18.92 0.05 -1.46
N PRO A 273 -20.07 0.33 -2.10
CA PRO A 273 -20.52 -0.48 -3.22
C PRO A 273 -19.53 -0.38 -4.37
N LEU A 274 -19.34 -1.48 -5.09
CA LEU A 274 -18.65 -1.46 -6.37
C LEU A 274 -19.57 -0.80 -7.38
N LEU A 275 -19.15 0.33 -7.94
CA LEU A 275 -19.89 1.08 -8.95
C LEU A 275 -19.13 1.02 -10.27
N THR A 276 -19.84 0.79 -11.37
CA THR A 276 -19.32 0.85 -12.74
C THR A 276 -19.63 2.22 -13.36
N GLY A 277 -18.73 2.76 -14.19
CA GLY A 277 -18.94 4.01 -14.92
C GLY A 277 -18.10 4.11 -16.18
N TYR A 278 -18.39 5.12 -17.01
CA TYR A 278 -17.61 5.45 -18.20
C TYR A 278 -17.22 6.93 -18.16
N CYS A 279 -15.93 7.24 -18.32
CA CYS A 279 -15.41 8.61 -18.34
C CYS A 279 -13.97 8.62 -18.86
N CYS A 280 -13.55 9.73 -19.48
CA CYS A 280 -12.19 9.88 -20.03
C CYS A 280 -11.81 8.75 -20.99
N ASP A 281 -12.78 8.36 -21.82
CA ASP A 281 -12.69 7.33 -22.87
C ASP A 281 -12.33 5.92 -22.37
N ALA A 282 -12.69 5.63 -21.12
CA ALA A 282 -12.55 4.30 -20.53
C ALA A 282 -13.76 3.96 -19.66
N ASP A 283 -14.17 2.69 -19.70
CA ASP A 283 -14.96 2.07 -18.64
C ASP A 283 -14.10 1.91 -17.39
N PHE A 284 -14.72 2.01 -16.22
CA PHE A 284 -14.04 1.81 -14.96
C PHE A 284 -15.00 1.25 -13.91
N GLU A 285 -14.45 0.51 -12.96
CA GLU A 285 -15.11 0.11 -11.73
C GLU A 285 -14.47 0.84 -10.56
N ILE A 286 -15.21 1.14 -9.49
CA ILE A 286 -14.64 1.82 -8.31
C ILE A 286 -15.51 1.56 -7.09
N ARG A 287 -14.87 1.32 -5.93
CA ARG A 287 -15.56 1.24 -4.64
C ARG A 287 -15.67 2.63 -4.00
N GLN A 288 -16.84 3.22 -4.11
CA GLN A 288 -17.15 4.50 -3.48
C GLN A 288 -18.62 4.60 -3.12
N TYR A 289 -18.95 5.53 -2.23
CA TYR A 289 -20.34 5.94 -2.12
C TYR A 289 -20.74 6.75 -3.36
N PRO A 290 -21.92 6.49 -3.93
CA PRO A 290 -22.37 7.21 -5.12
C PRO A 290 -22.52 8.71 -4.82
N CYS A 291 -22.30 9.53 -5.84
CA CYS A 291 -22.56 10.98 -5.76
C CYS A 291 -24.01 11.24 -5.31
N SER A 292 -24.22 12.15 -4.36
CA SER A 292 -25.56 12.45 -3.85
C SER A 292 -26.51 13.00 -4.93
N GLY A 293 -25.98 13.69 -5.94
CA GLY A 293 -26.75 14.24 -7.06
C GLY A 293 -27.07 13.19 -8.13
N CYS A 294 -26.06 12.66 -8.81
CA CYS A 294 -26.28 11.75 -9.94
C CYS A 294 -26.40 10.27 -9.56
N GLN A 295 -26.18 9.91 -8.29
CA GLN A 295 -26.13 8.53 -7.80
C GLN A 295 -25.09 7.64 -8.52
N GLY A 296 -24.18 8.25 -9.29
CA GLY A 296 -23.15 7.57 -10.07
C GLY A 296 -21.75 7.74 -9.46
N PRO A 297 -20.76 7.03 -10.02
CA PRO A 297 -19.39 7.12 -9.54
C PRO A 297 -18.67 8.41 -9.99
N THR A 298 -17.74 8.86 -9.16
CA THR A 298 -16.64 9.76 -9.50
C THR A 298 -15.59 9.01 -10.35
N CYS A 299 -15.14 9.63 -11.43
CA CYS A 299 -14.10 9.07 -12.29
C CYS A 299 -12.74 9.09 -11.57
N PRO A 300 -12.00 7.97 -11.51
CA PRO A 300 -10.70 7.91 -10.83
C PRO A 300 -9.63 8.77 -11.52
N ARG A 301 -9.75 9.01 -12.84
CA ARG A 301 -8.76 9.75 -13.62
C ARG A 301 -8.87 11.26 -13.44
N CYS A 302 -10.08 11.81 -13.50
CA CYS A 302 -10.31 13.25 -13.42
C CYS A 302 -10.92 13.73 -12.11
N GLY A 303 -11.27 12.81 -11.20
CA GLY A 303 -11.86 13.13 -9.90
C GLY A 303 -13.27 13.71 -9.97
N ARG A 304 -13.95 13.63 -11.12
CA ARG A 304 -15.28 14.24 -11.35
C ARG A 304 -16.38 13.20 -11.53
N CYS A 305 -17.56 13.47 -10.99
CA CYS A 305 -18.77 12.68 -11.25
C CYS A 305 -19.56 13.25 -12.45
N ARG A 306 -20.73 12.67 -12.76
CA ARG A 306 -21.58 13.17 -13.86
C ARG A 306 -22.08 14.60 -13.60
N CYS A 307 -22.44 14.92 -12.35
CA CYS A 307 -22.89 16.27 -11.99
C CYS A 307 -21.81 17.31 -12.24
N ASP A 308 -20.57 17.05 -11.81
CA ASP A 308 -19.46 18.00 -12.01
C ASP A 308 -19.21 18.25 -13.50
N ARG A 309 -19.19 17.19 -14.31
CA ARG A 309 -19.01 17.30 -15.76
C ARG A 309 -20.16 18.04 -16.45
N GLN A 310 -21.39 17.91 -15.93
CA GLN A 310 -22.54 18.63 -16.46
C GLN A 310 -22.48 20.10 -16.08
N ALA A 311 -22.14 20.42 -14.81
CA ALA A 311 -22.01 21.79 -14.34
C ALA A 311 -20.93 22.57 -15.13
N GLU A 312 -19.84 21.92 -15.55
CA GLU A 312 -18.82 22.55 -16.41
C GLU A 312 -19.29 22.84 -17.84
N ARG A 313 -20.32 22.13 -18.30
CA ARG A 313 -20.94 22.34 -19.62
C ARG A 313 -22.14 23.26 -19.54
N GLU A 314 -22.47 23.77 -18.37
CA GLU A 314 -23.54 24.71 -18.15
C GLU A 314 -22.96 26.10 -17.87
N ALA A 315 -23.58 27.12 -18.42
CA ALA A 315 -23.25 28.52 -18.18
C ALA A 315 -24.53 29.30 -17.88
N ARG A 316 -24.38 30.36 -17.08
CA ARG A 316 -25.50 31.21 -16.67
C ARG A 316 -25.79 32.25 -17.76
N CYS A 317 -27.03 32.35 -18.20
CA CYS A 317 -27.46 33.40 -19.12
C CYS A 317 -27.33 34.78 -18.45
N ALA A 318 -26.78 35.76 -19.15
CA ALA A 318 -26.59 37.13 -18.65
C ALA A 318 -27.90 37.94 -18.53
N GLY A 319 -28.98 37.53 -19.20
CA GLY A 319 -30.27 38.21 -19.18
C GLY A 319 -31.22 37.67 -18.11
N CYS A 320 -31.61 36.40 -18.23
CA CYS A 320 -32.58 35.76 -17.33
C CYS A 320 -31.93 35.01 -16.16
N PHE A 321 -30.60 34.92 -16.10
CA PHE A 321 -29.84 34.29 -15.01
C PHE A 321 -30.06 32.78 -14.80
N MET A 322 -30.75 32.11 -15.73
CA MET A 322 -30.94 30.66 -15.71
C MET A 322 -29.70 29.92 -16.26
N MET A 323 -29.52 28.65 -15.86
CA MET A 323 -28.45 27.79 -16.36
C MET A 323 -28.86 27.16 -17.69
N PHE A 324 -27.96 27.23 -18.67
CA PHE A 324 -28.12 26.60 -19.98
C PHE A 324 -26.85 25.83 -20.33
N ALA A 325 -26.98 24.79 -21.16
CA ALA A 325 -25.80 24.21 -21.77
C ALA A 325 -25.03 25.31 -22.54
N SER A 326 -23.72 25.38 -22.40
CA SER A 326 -22.92 26.51 -22.91
C SER A 326 -23.10 26.74 -24.41
N TYR A 327 -23.36 25.68 -25.18
CA TYR A 327 -23.61 25.76 -26.63
C TYR A 327 -24.98 26.37 -27.01
N LEU A 328 -25.89 26.54 -26.06
CA LEU A 328 -27.18 27.23 -26.25
C LEU A 328 -27.07 28.75 -26.01
N LEU A 329 -25.95 29.21 -25.44
CA LEU A 329 -25.69 30.62 -25.22
C LEU A 329 -24.90 31.19 -26.39
N GLU A 330 -25.41 32.26 -27.01
CA GLU A 330 -24.63 33.12 -27.90
C GLU A 330 -24.37 34.44 -27.17
N ASP A 331 -23.11 34.88 -27.14
CA ASP A 331 -22.65 36.04 -26.38
C ASP A 331 -23.12 36.05 -24.90
N GLY A 332 -23.22 34.85 -24.31
CA GLY A 332 -23.68 34.66 -22.94
C GLY A 332 -25.19 34.80 -22.73
N ARG A 333 -26.01 34.78 -23.79
CA ARG A 333 -27.48 34.90 -23.72
C ARG A 333 -28.21 33.73 -24.37
N CYS A 334 -29.30 33.28 -23.74
CA CYS A 334 -30.20 32.26 -24.26
C CYS A 334 -31.11 32.82 -25.36
N GLU A 335 -31.75 31.94 -26.14
CA GLU A 335 -32.64 32.31 -27.27
C GLU A 335 -33.67 33.40 -26.91
N ASP A 336 -34.34 33.28 -25.76
CA ASP A 336 -35.34 34.26 -25.31
C ASP A 336 -34.77 35.62 -24.86
N CYS A 337 -33.47 35.71 -24.58
CA CYS A 337 -32.80 36.93 -24.10
C CYS A 337 -31.94 37.61 -25.17
N ARG A 338 -31.90 37.04 -26.39
CA ARG A 338 -31.15 37.60 -27.51
C ARG A 338 -31.81 38.86 -28.05
#